data_AF-A0A950DH16-F1
#
_entry.id   AF-A0A950DH16-F1
#
_cell.length_a   1.000
_cell.length_b   1.000
_cell.length_c   1.000
_cell.angle_alpha   90.00
_cell.angle_beta   90.00
_cell.angle_gamma   90.00
#
_symmetry.space_group_name_H-M   'P 1'
#
loop_
_entity.id
_entity.type
_entity.pdbx_description
1 polymer ?
#
loop_
_entity_poly.entity_id
_entity_poly.type
_entity_poly.pdbx_seq_one_letter_code
_entity_poly.pdbx_strand_id
1 'polypeptide(L)'
;MLRDYTVVLWLLKLGGLINLYFLVNTFLLPPAEAQAYIVLPAQILFAVSAYRCLFPVRYEHHVVFHDSIFSSIFLTRLLATFSEIAYIFLFSHVLRLLNTARVEWVTALSWLMVAQVVVSQGFVWAAILTERLELYYYEELGWALIFVANTIASAYLYLTVNMLGGREVLLQLNMLFGIVYLPWQVIHLTTLRANARRAGGKTEAGSPSLWTGLKRAIRVKARRTDSDSWAGFIGLTWMTAYWATLIPMWVYYIVKVLCPH
;
A
#
# COMPACT_ATOMS: atom_id res chain seq x y z
N MET A 1 11.35 -10.66 21.05
CA MET A 1 11.13 -10.49 19.59
C MET A 1 11.60 -11.76 18.90
N LEU A 2 10.79 -12.31 17.98
CA LEU A 2 11.19 -13.44 17.13
C LEU A 2 12.46 -13.04 16.37
N ARG A 3 13.55 -13.81 16.50
CA ARG A 3 14.79 -13.60 15.73
C ARG A 3 14.70 -14.18 14.32
N ASP A 4 13.83 -15.16 14.12
CA ASP A 4 13.58 -15.83 12.85
C ASP A 4 12.09 -15.68 12.47
N TYR A 5 11.86 -15.19 11.25
CA TYR A 5 10.55 -14.94 10.68
C TYR A 5 10.09 -16.05 9.73
N THR A 6 10.82 -17.16 9.62
CA THR A 6 10.45 -18.29 8.74
C THR A 6 8.98 -18.69 8.87
N VAL A 7 8.48 -18.89 10.10
CA VAL A 7 7.07 -19.26 10.34
C VAL A 7 6.12 -18.16 9.88
N VAL A 8 6.42 -16.90 10.19
CA VAL A 8 5.58 -15.75 9.78
C VAL A 8 5.51 -15.65 8.26
N LEU A 9 6.65 -15.77 7.57
CA LEU A 9 6.73 -15.69 6.11
C LEU A 9 5.95 -16.85 5.44
N TRP A 10 5.90 -18.02 6.07
CA TRP A 10 5.02 -19.11 5.63
C TRP A 10 3.54 -18.82 5.92
N LEU A 11 3.21 -18.22 7.05
CA LEU A 11 1.83 -17.86 7.38
C LEU A 11 1.24 -16.79 6.45
N LEU A 12 2.07 -15.96 5.80
CA LEU A 12 1.60 -15.03 4.76
C LEU A 12 0.82 -15.73 3.63
N LYS A 13 1.08 -17.02 3.38
CA LYS A 13 0.34 -17.81 2.38
C LYS A 13 -1.16 -17.87 2.67
N LEU A 14 -1.56 -17.82 3.94
CA LEU A 14 -2.97 -17.72 4.33
C LEU A 14 -3.59 -16.40 3.85
N GLY A 15 -2.85 -15.29 3.94
CA GLY A 15 -3.23 -14.02 3.32
C GLY A 15 -3.40 -14.13 1.80
N GLY A 16 -2.58 -14.95 1.14
CA GLY A 16 -2.74 -15.29 -0.27
C GLY A 16 -4.10 -15.92 -0.58
N LEU A 17 -4.53 -16.89 0.23
CA LEU A 17 -5.84 -17.54 0.08
C LEU A 17 -7.00 -16.56 0.32
N ILE A 18 -6.89 -15.70 1.33
CA ILE A 18 -7.90 -14.66 1.63
C ILE A 18 -8.05 -13.69 0.43
N ASN A 19 -6.94 -13.22 -0.13
CA ASN A 19 -6.96 -12.33 -1.28
C ASN A 19 -7.52 -13.00 -2.54
N LEU A 20 -7.20 -14.28 -2.77
CA LEU A 20 -7.80 -15.05 -3.86
C LEU A 20 -9.31 -15.21 -3.67
N TYR A 21 -9.77 -15.44 -2.44
CA TYR A 21 -11.19 -15.48 -2.12
C TYR A 21 -11.87 -14.14 -2.48
N PHE A 22 -11.30 -13.00 -2.05
CA PHE A 22 -11.85 -11.69 -2.42
C PHE A 22 -11.88 -11.47 -3.92
N LEU A 23 -10.79 -11.81 -4.61
CA LEU A 23 -10.68 -11.71 -6.07
C LEU A 23 -11.78 -12.51 -6.78
N VAL A 24 -11.96 -13.79 -6.44
CA VAL A 24 -13.00 -14.65 -7.02
C VAL A 24 -14.38 -14.07 -6.77
N ASN A 25 -14.68 -13.61 -5.55
CA ASN A 25 -15.98 -13.03 -5.24
C ASN A 25 -16.29 -11.77 -6.06
N THR A 26 -15.28 -10.98 -6.43
CA THR A 26 -15.50 -9.83 -7.31
C THR A 26 -15.78 -10.21 -8.77
N PHE A 27 -15.28 -11.36 -9.24
CA PHE A 27 -15.61 -11.87 -10.58
C PHE A 27 -17.02 -12.46 -10.67
N LEU A 28 -17.57 -12.89 -9.53
CA LEU A 28 -18.92 -13.47 -9.44
C LEU A 28 -20.02 -12.41 -9.29
N LEU A 29 -19.68 -11.11 -9.27
CA LEU A 29 -20.67 -10.04 -9.21
C LEU A 29 -21.50 -10.00 -10.50
N PRO A 30 -22.83 -9.85 -10.42
CA PRO A 30 -23.68 -9.62 -11.58
C PRO A 30 -23.20 -8.41 -12.40
N PRO A 31 -23.20 -8.48 -13.75
CA PRO A 31 -22.76 -7.36 -14.59
C PRO A 31 -23.51 -6.05 -14.34
N ALA A 32 -24.78 -6.13 -13.91
CA ALA A 32 -25.59 -4.95 -13.58
C ALA A 32 -25.11 -4.20 -12.33
N GLU A 33 -24.39 -4.88 -11.43
CA GLU A 33 -23.89 -4.33 -10.16
C GLU A 33 -22.39 -4.03 -10.19
N ALA A 34 -21.66 -4.62 -11.14
CA ALA A 34 -20.22 -4.52 -11.29
C ALA A 34 -19.78 -3.16 -11.86
N GLN A 35 -19.78 -2.12 -11.02
CA GLN A 35 -19.22 -0.82 -11.38
C GLN A 35 -17.70 -0.94 -11.59
N ALA A 36 -17.25 -0.76 -12.84
CA ALA A 36 -15.86 -0.97 -13.24
C ALA A 36 -14.86 -0.12 -12.43
N TYR A 37 -15.23 1.12 -12.06
CA TYR A 37 -14.39 2.02 -11.25
C TYR A 37 -14.20 1.57 -9.80
N ILE A 38 -14.96 0.57 -9.34
CA ILE A 38 -14.84 -0.04 -8.01
C ILE A 38 -14.18 -1.42 -8.13
N VAL A 39 -14.73 -2.25 -9.01
CA VAL A 39 -14.34 -3.67 -9.13
C VAL A 39 -12.92 -3.82 -9.68
N LEU A 40 -12.56 -3.10 -10.75
CA LEU A 40 -11.25 -3.26 -11.37
C LEU A 40 -10.10 -2.86 -10.42
N PRO A 41 -10.13 -1.69 -9.74
CA PRO A 41 -9.10 -1.35 -8.75
C PRO A 41 -9.00 -2.36 -7.61
N ALA A 42 -10.14 -2.88 -7.14
CA ALA A 42 -10.16 -3.92 -6.10
C ALA A 42 -9.51 -5.23 -6.57
N GLN A 43 -9.82 -5.68 -7.78
CA GLN A 43 -9.22 -6.87 -8.39
C GLN A 43 -7.70 -6.74 -8.54
N ILE A 44 -7.21 -5.58 -8.99
CA ILE A 44 -5.77 -5.31 -9.08
C ILE A 44 -5.15 -5.47 -7.68
N LEU A 45 -5.73 -4.83 -6.66
CA LEU A 45 -5.22 -4.94 -5.29
C LEU A 45 -5.20 -6.40 -4.81
N PHE A 46 -6.29 -7.16 -4.98
CA PHE A 46 -6.35 -8.55 -4.50
C PHE A 46 -5.38 -9.46 -5.22
N ALA A 47 -5.25 -9.35 -6.55
CA ALA A 47 -4.31 -10.15 -7.32
C ALA A 47 -2.86 -9.86 -6.90
N VAL A 48 -2.49 -8.58 -6.75
CA VAL A 48 -1.14 -8.19 -6.34
C VAL A 48 -0.87 -8.55 -4.87
N SER A 49 -1.86 -8.41 -4.00
CA SER A 49 -1.77 -8.80 -2.59
C SER A 49 -1.60 -10.30 -2.42
N ALA A 50 -2.33 -11.11 -3.19
CA ALA A 50 -2.13 -12.56 -3.24
C ALA A 50 -0.70 -12.89 -3.70
N TYR A 51 -0.24 -12.26 -4.79
CA TYR A 51 1.15 -12.41 -5.26
C TYR A 51 2.18 -12.03 -4.20
N ARG A 52 2.02 -10.90 -3.50
CA ARG A 52 2.92 -10.42 -2.44
C ARG A 52 2.97 -11.36 -1.23
N CYS A 53 1.85 -12.01 -0.91
CA CYS A 53 1.78 -13.04 0.11
C CYS A 53 2.51 -14.33 -0.30
N LEU A 54 2.47 -14.69 -1.59
CA LEU A 54 3.16 -15.85 -2.12
C LEU A 54 4.66 -15.60 -2.31
N PHE A 55 5.04 -14.41 -2.72
CA PHE A 55 6.44 -14.03 -2.98
C PHE A 55 6.79 -12.76 -2.21
N PRO A 56 6.86 -12.84 -0.86
CA PRO A 56 7.20 -11.67 -0.06
C PRO A 56 8.65 -11.26 -0.35
N VAL A 57 8.83 -9.96 -0.51
CA VAL A 57 10.13 -9.32 -0.70
C VAL A 57 10.19 -8.02 0.10
N ARG A 58 11.39 -7.65 0.51
CA ARG A 58 11.72 -6.30 0.99
C ARG A 58 12.71 -5.68 0.01
N TYR A 59 12.40 -4.46 -0.42
CA TYR A 59 13.16 -3.78 -1.46
C TYR A 59 14.59 -3.43 -0.98
N GLU A 60 14.71 -2.98 0.26
CA GLU A 60 16.01 -2.75 0.89
C GLU A 60 16.85 -4.03 0.90
N HIS A 61 18.09 -3.92 0.44
CA HIS A 61 19.05 -5.02 0.36
C HIS A 61 18.58 -6.24 -0.46
N HIS A 62 17.53 -6.09 -1.29
CA HIS A 62 17.02 -7.14 -2.17
C HIS A 62 16.63 -8.42 -1.43
N VAL A 63 16.05 -8.28 -0.23
CA VAL A 63 15.71 -9.40 0.63
C VAL A 63 14.50 -10.15 0.09
N VAL A 64 14.63 -11.47 -0.06
CA VAL A 64 13.58 -12.36 -0.56
C VAL A 64 13.40 -13.56 0.34
N PHE A 65 12.19 -14.12 0.34
CA PHE A 65 11.94 -15.40 0.99
C PHE A 65 12.24 -16.60 0.06
N HIS A 66 11.80 -16.50 -1.20
CA HIS A 66 12.01 -17.51 -2.23
C HIS A 66 13.05 -17.03 -3.24
N ASP A 67 13.98 -17.89 -3.65
CA ASP A 67 14.83 -17.59 -4.79
C ASP A 67 14.13 -18.02 -6.09
N SER A 68 13.29 -17.14 -6.61
CA SER A 68 12.54 -17.36 -7.84
C SER A 68 12.46 -16.08 -8.67
N ILE A 69 12.18 -16.18 -9.96
CA ILE A 69 11.98 -15.01 -10.84
C ILE A 69 10.83 -14.11 -10.32
N PHE A 70 9.81 -14.74 -9.73
CA PHE A 70 8.68 -14.07 -9.08
C PHE A 70 9.03 -13.37 -7.76
N SER A 71 10.28 -13.46 -7.30
CA SER A 71 10.77 -12.73 -6.13
C SER A 71 11.72 -11.60 -6.50
N SER A 72 11.77 -11.21 -7.78
CA SER A 72 12.52 -10.02 -8.17
C SER A 72 11.90 -8.75 -7.58
N ILE A 73 12.76 -7.83 -7.16
CA ILE A 73 12.35 -6.51 -6.65
C ILE A 73 11.64 -5.74 -7.76
N PHE A 74 12.15 -5.82 -8.99
CA PHE A 74 11.55 -5.15 -10.14
C PHE A 74 10.09 -5.57 -10.39
N LEU A 75 9.82 -6.86 -10.56
CA LEU A 75 8.47 -7.34 -10.83
C LEU A 75 7.53 -7.00 -9.67
N THR A 76 8.01 -7.22 -8.44
CA THR A 76 7.19 -6.97 -7.25
C THR A 76 6.84 -5.51 -7.11
N ARG A 77 7.80 -4.61 -7.30
CA ARG A 77 7.56 -3.17 -7.23
C ARG A 77 6.65 -2.69 -8.36
N LEU A 78 6.82 -3.21 -9.58
CA LEU A 78 5.96 -2.88 -10.72
C LEU A 78 4.50 -3.21 -10.43
N LEU A 79 4.23 -4.43 -9.97
CA LEU A 79 2.89 -4.87 -9.59
C LEU A 79 2.34 -4.05 -8.42
N ALA A 80 3.16 -3.84 -7.38
CA ALA A 80 2.76 -3.03 -6.23
C ALA A 80 2.47 -1.57 -6.64
N THR A 81 3.19 -0.98 -7.59
CA THR A 81 2.91 0.37 -8.10
C THR A 81 1.50 0.48 -8.68
N PHE A 82 1.08 -0.47 -9.52
CA PHE A 82 -0.28 -0.48 -10.05
C PHE A 82 -1.31 -0.69 -8.93
N SER A 83 -1.05 -1.61 -8.01
CA SER A 83 -1.93 -1.88 -6.87
C SER A 83 -2.11 -0.66 -5.97
N GLU A 84 -1.02 0.03 -5.65
CA GLU A 84 -1.02 1.19 -4.75
C GLU A 84 -1.77 2.38 -5.34
N ILE A 85 -1.57 2.63 -6.63
CA ILE A 85 -2.36 3.64 -7.37
C ILE A 85 -3.83 3.23 -7.41
N ALA A 86 -4.12 1.95 -7.69
CA ALA A 86 -5.49 1.45 -7.81
C ALA A 86 -6.30 1.62 -6.52
N TYR A 87 -5.77 1.22 -5.36
CA TYR A 87 -6.57 1.32 -4.14
C TYR A 87 -6.70 2.78 -3.64
N ILE A 88 -5.71 3.64 -3.88
CA ILE A 88 -5.86 5.07 -3.59
C ILE A 88 -6.86 5.73 -4.53
N PHE A 89 -6.86 5.34 -5.81
CA PHE A 89 -7.92 5.73 -6.73
C PHE A 89 -9.29 5.29 -6.22
N LEU A 90 -9.41 4.07 -5.67
CA LEU A 90 -10.65 3.58 -5.08
C LEU A 90 -11.09 4.43 -3.87
N PHE A 91 -10.22 4.73 -2.91
CA PHE A 91 -10.56 5.59 -1.77
C PHE A 91 -10.97 7.00 -2.21
N SER A 92 -10.22 7.55 -3.16
CA SER A 92 -10.52 8.81 -3.82
C SER A 92 -11.90 8.79 -4.49
N HIS A 93 -12.26 7.68 -5.15
CA HIS A 93 -13.57 7.47 -5.75
C HIS A 93 -14.69 7.36 -4.71
N VAL A 94 -14.47 6.66 -3.59
CA VAL A 94 -15.42 6.58 -2.47
C VAL A 94 -15.74 7.98 -1.94
N LEU A 95 -14.74 8.82 -1.70
CA LEU A 95 -14.96 10.20 -1.25
C LEU A 95 -15.83 11.00 -2.24
N ARG A 96 -15.57 10.87 -3.54
CA ARG A 96 -16.37 11.56 -4.57
C ARG A 96 -17.80 11.03 -4.66
N LEU A 97 -18.00 9.72 -4.52
CA LEU A 97 -19.33 9.11 -4.52
C LEU A 97 -20.18 9.59 -3.34
N LEU A 98 -19.56 9.75 -2.17
CA LEU A 98 -20.24 10.20 -0.95
C LEU A 98 -20.35 11.73 -0.85
N ASN A 99 -19.65 12.48 -1.71
CA ASN A 99 -19.74 13.93 -1.83
C ASN A 99 -21.00 14.35 -2.63
N THR A 100 -22.19 14.04 -2.12
CA THR A 100 -23.48 14.30 -2.79
C THR A 100 -23.75 15.78 -3.02
N ALA A 101 -23.27 16.64 -2.10
CA ALA A 101 -23.35 18.10 -2.21
C ALA A 101 -22.33 18.70 -3.20
N ARG A 102 -21.48 17.89 -3.84
CA ARG A 102 -20.46 18.29 -4.82
C ARG A 102 -19.52 19.37 -4.31
N VAL A 103 -19.12 19.27 -3.05
CA VAL A 103 -18.19 20.23 -2.43
C VAL A 103 -16.84 20.16 -3.15
N GLU A 104 -16.41 21.29 -3.71
CA GLU A 104 -15.28 21.34 -4.64
C GLU A 104 -13.96 20.95 -3.99
N TRP A 105 -13.70 21.41 -2.77
CA TRP A 105 -12.45 21.11 -2.08
C TRP A 105 -12.31 19.62 -1.76
N VAL A 106 -13.41 18.90 -1.46
CA VAL A 106 -13.40 17.45 -1.25
C VAL A 106 -13.02 16.75 -2.55
N THR A 107 -13.58 17.20 -3.67
CA THR A 107 -13.25 16.68 -5.00
C THR A 107 -11.78 16.92 -5.34
N ALA A 108 -11.28 18.14 -5.16
CA ALA A 108 -9.88 18.49 -5.39
C ALA A 108 -8.94 17.66 -4.51
N LEU A 109 -9.23 17.56 -3.22
CA LEU A 109 -8.44 16.80 -2.26
C LEU A 109 -8.40 15.30 -2.61
N SER A 110 -9.54 14.73 -3.05
CA SER A 110 -9.58 13.34 -3.51
C SER A 110 -8.65 13.10 -4.70
N TRP A 111 -8.58 14.02 -5.67
CA TRP A 111 -7.68 13.87 -6.82
C TRP A 111 -6.21 14.11 -6.44
N LEU A 112 -5.95 15.02 -5.52
CA LEU A 112 -4.61 15.24 -4.97
C LEU A 112 -4.05 13.98 -4.31
N MET A 113 -4.88 13.15 -3.66
CA MET A 113 -4.46 11.84 -3.14
C MET A 113 -3.91 10.94 -4.26
N VAL A 114 -4.57 10.91 -5.42
CA VAL A 114 -4.14 10.10 -6.57
C VAL A 114 -2.84 10.65 -7.18
N ALA A 115 -2.74 11.96 -7.34
CA ALA A 115 -1.50 12.59 -7.80
C ALA A 115 -0.34 12.31 -6.84
N GLN A 116 -0.59 12.41 -5.53
CA GLN A 116 0.40 12.17 -4.49
C GLN A 116 0.91 10.73 -4.48
N VAL A 117 0.03 9.73 -4.64
CA VAL A 117 0.51 8.33 -4.67
C VAL A 117 1.39 8.08 -5.89
N VAL A 118 1.09 8.68 -7.05
CA VAL A 118 1.94 8.59 -8.26
C VAL A 118 3.32 9.20 -8.00
N VAL A 119 3.39 10.35 -7.33
CA VAL A 119 4.66 10.95 -6.92
C VAL A 119 5.43 10.04 -5.94
N SER A 120 4.73 9.45 -4.95
CA SER A 120 5.33 8.48 -4.03
C SER A 120 5.93 7.28 -4.76
N GLN A 121 5.28 6.75 -5.81
CA GLN A 121 5.85 5.68 -6.62
C GLN A 121 7.17 6.09 -7.28
N GLY A 122 7.27 7.34 -7.74
CA GLY A 122 8.51 7.91 -8.26
C GLY A 122 9.65 7.86 -7.25
N PHE A 123 9.38 8.22 -5.99
CA PHE A 123 10.36 8.13 -4.90
C PHE A 123 10.81 6.70 -4.63
N VAL A 124 9.89 5.73 -4.59
CA VAL A 124 10.26 4.32 -4.38
C VAL A 124 11.12 3.77 -5.51
N TRP A 125 10.73 4.04 -6.76
CA TRP A 125 11.51 3.61 -7.92
C TRP A 125 12.89 4.26 -7.91
N ALA A 126 12.98 5.55 -7.63
CA ALA A 126 14.25 6.22 -7.48
C ALA A 126 15.07 5.61 -6.32
N ALA A 127 14.47 5.28 -5.18
CA ALA A 127 15.14 4.62 -4.05
C ALA A 127 15.75 3.27 -4.46
N ILE A 128 15.00 2.45 -5.20
CA ILE A 128 15.43 1.14 -5.67
C ILE A 128 16.56 1.28 -6.70
N LEU A 129 16.41 2.17 -7.68
CA LEU A 129 17.35 2.28 -8.80
C LEU A 129 18.66 2.98 -8.41
N THR A 130 18.61 3.90 -7.44
CA THR A 130 19.77 4.70 -7.01
C THR A 130 20.37 4.24 -5.68
N GLU A 131 19.71 3.29 -5.01
CA GLU A 131 20.02 2.78 -3.66
C GLU A 131 20.02 3.84 -2.56
N ARG A 132 19.36 4.97 -2.82
CA ARG A 132 19.21 6.06 -1.86
C ARG A 132 18.03 5.78 -0.95
N LEU A 133 18.31 5.15 0.19
CA LEU A 133 17.29 4.78 1.18
C LEU A 133 16.52 5.98 1.75
N GLU A 134 17.10 7.19 1.69
CA GLU A 134 16.43 8.43 2.09
C GLU A 134 15.16 8.72 1.29
N LEU A 135 15.06 8.19 0.06
CA LEU A 135 13.89 8.40 -0.79
C LEU A 135 12.64 7.66 -0.27
N TYR A 136 12.80 6.58 0.51
CA TYR A 136 11.68 5.95 1.21
C TYR A 136 11.04 6.87 2.26
N TYR A 137 11.81 7.79 2.86
CA TYR A 137 11.22 8.78 3.77
C TYR A 137 10.21 9.69 3.05
N TYR A 138 10.53 10.13 1.83
CA TYR A 138 9.64 11.01 1.05
C TYR A 138 8.42 10.28 0.52
N GLU A 139 8.56 9.00 0.15
CA GLU A 139 7.41 8.15 -0.14
C GLU A 139 6.46 8.06 1.06
N GLU A 140 6.98 7.68 2.23
CA GLU A 140 6.20 7.50 3.46
C GLU A 140 5.57 8.82 3.95
N LEU A 141 6.22 9.95 3.69
CA LEU A 141 5.63 11.26 3.92
C LEU A 141 4.43 11.50 2.99
N GLY A 142 4.54 11.12 1.72
CA GLY A 142 3.43 11.17 0.77
C GLY A 142 2.25 10.30 1.22
N TRP A 143 2.51 9.10 1.74
CA TRP A 143 1.48 8.25 2.34
C TRP A 143 0.79 8.92 3.53
N ALA A 144 1.56 9.56 4.41
CA ALA A 144 0.99 10.31 5.55
C ALA A 144 0.05 11.42 5.06
N LEU A 145 0.45 12.20 4.06
CA LEU A 145 -0.36 13.27 3.48
C LEU A 145 -1.66 12.76 2.86
N ILE A 146 -1.60 11.63 2.14
CA ILE A 146 -2.79 10.98 1.56
C ILE A 146 -3.80 10.60 2.64
N PHE A 147 -3.33 9.99 3.74
CA PHE A 147 -4.24 9.54 4.81
C PHE A 147 -4.74 10.69 5.69
N VAL A 148 -3.96 11.77 5.87
CA VAL A 148 -4.47 13.03 6.45
C VAL A 148 -5.60 13.59 5.60
N ALA A 149 -5.38 13.72 4.28
CA ALA A 149 -6.37 14.20 3.34
C ALA A 149 -7.65 13.35 3.36
N ASN A 150 -7.51 12.01 3.31
CA ASN A 150 -8.62 11.08 3.38
C ASN A 150 -9.43 11.22 4.68
N THR A 151 -8.73 11.39 5.81
CA THR A 151 -9.35 11.53 7.14
C THR A 151 -10.15 12.84 7.23
N ILE A 152 -9.56 13.96 6.81
CA ILE A 152 -10.22 15.28 6.83
C ILE A 152 -11.45 15.29 5.92
N ALA A 153 -11.32 14.78 4.69
CA ALA A 153 -12.45 14.69 3.76
C ALA A 153 -13.56 13.81 4.33
N SER A 154 -13.21 12.66 4.93
CA SER A 154 -14.19 11.74 5.50
C SER A 154 -14.91 12.33 6.71
N ALA A 155 -14.19 13.00 7.60
CA ALA A 155 -14.77 13.68 8.75
C ALA A 155 -15.73 14.78 8.33
N TYR A 156 -15.35 15.59 7.33
CA TYR A 156 -16.24 16.61 6.82
C TYR A 156 -17.52 16.02 6.22
N LEU A 157 -17.39 15.03 5.32
CA LEU A 157 -18.56 14.39 4.69
C LEU A 157 -19.47 13.74 5.74
N TYR A 158 -18.89 13.10 6.75
CA TYR A 158 -19.63 12.47 7.84
C TYR A 158 -20.44 13.48 8.67
N LEU A 159 -19.90 14.69 8.88
CA LEU A 159 -20.55 15.74 9.68
C LEU A 159 -21.57 16.58 8.90
N THR A 160 -21.50 16.58 7.57
CA THR A 160 -22.25 17.54 6.73
C THR A 160 -23.26 16.90 5.79
N VAL A 161 -23.15 15.60 5.50
CA VAL A 161 -24.06 14.90 4.58
C VAL A 161 -25.10 14.12 5.37
N ASN A 162 -26.35 14.57 5.32
CA ASN A 162 -27.46 14.01 6.12
C ASN A 162 -28.06 12.69 5.56
N MET A 163 -27.72 12.31 4.32
CA MET A 163 -28.26 11.10 3.67
C MET A 163 -27.14 10.36 2.93
N LEU A 164 -26.41 9.49 3.63
CA LEU A 164 -25.39 8.62 3.05
C LEU A 164 -25.92 7.19 2.79
N GLY A 165 -27.18 6.91 3.11
CA GLY A 165 -27.90 5.71 2.69
C GLY A 165 -27.29 4.41 3.21
N GLY A 166 -26.79 4.40 4.45
CA GLY A 166 -26.13 3.22 5.04
C GLY A 166 -24.64 3.10 4.71
N ARG A 167 -24.07 4.05 3.96
CA ARG A 167 -22.65 4.06 3.55
C ARG A 167 -21.76 4.88 4.48
N GLU A 168 -22.32 5.43 5.57
CA GLU A 168 -21.61 6.20 6.60
C GLU A 168 -20.43 5.42 7.18
N VAL A 169 -20.59 4.09 7.28
CA VAL A 169 -19.57 3.16 7.75
C VAL A 169 -18.26 3.25 6.96
N LEU A 170 -18.30 3.58 5.66
CA LEU A 170 -17.08 3.74 4.85
C LEU A 170 -16.26 4.96 5.31
N LEU A 171 -16.94 6.05 5.67
CA LEU A 171 -16.29 7.25 6.22
C LEU A 171 -15.76 6.99 7.64
N GLN A 172 -16.52 6.25 8.45
CA GLN A 172 -16.09 5.84 9.78
C GLN A 172 -14.82 4.99 9.72
N LEU A 173 -14.74 4.04 8.78
CA LEU A 173 -13.53 3.24 8.54
C LEU A 173 -12.34 4.10 8.10
N ASN A 174 -12.55 5.06 7.18
CA ASN A 174 -11.51 6.01 6.78
C ASN A 174 -10.95 6.78 8.00
N MET A 175 -11.83 7.30 8.85
CA MET A 175 -11.43 8.03 10.05
C MET A 175 -10.74 7.14 11.08
N LEU A 176 -11.28 5.95 11.35
CA LEU A 176 -10.69 4.99 12.27
C LEU A 176 -9.28 4.60 11.83
N PHE A 177 -9.11 4.32 10.53
CA PHE A 177 -7.80 4.06 9.96
C PHE A 177 -6.86 5.26 10.16
N GLY A 178 -7.30 6.48 9.86
CA GLY A 178 -6.53 7.70 10.10
C GLY A 178 -6.07 7.87 11.55
N ILE A 179 -6.97 7.65 12.51
CA ILE A 179 -6.69 7.77 13.96
C ILE A 179 -5.62 6.77 14.41
N VAL A 180 -5.60 5.56 13.87
CA VAL A 180 -4.63 4.52 14.24
C VAL A 180 -3.33 4.64 13.44
N TYR A 181 -3.44 4.84 12.12
CA TYR A 181 -2.34 4.85 11.18
C TYR A 181 -1.46 6.09 11.33
N LEU A 182 -2.04 7.29 11.45
CA LEU A 182 -1.24 8.53 11.45
C LEU A 182 -0.28 8.64 12.64
N PRO A 183 -0.67 8.30 13.89
CA PRO A 183 0.29 8.25 15.00
C PRO A 183 1.41 7.23 14.76
N TRP A 184 1.06 6.05 14.25
CA TRP A 184 2.04 5.03 13.89
C TRP A 184 3.00 5.51 12.79
N GLN A 185 2.47 6.23 11.79
CA GLN A 185 3.24 6.78 10.67
C GLN A 185 4.24 7.85 11.13
N VAL A 186 3.92 8.64 12.15
CA VAL A 186 4.87 9.58 12.77
C VAL A 186 6.06 8.82 13.39
N ILE A 187 5.80 7.71 14.09
CA ILE A 187 6.86 6.85 14.64
C ILE A 187 7.70 6.23 13.51
N HIS A 188 7.06 5.79 12.43
CA HIS A 188 7.75 5.23 11.28
C HIS A 188 8.67 6.27 10.59
N LEU A 189 8.16 7.47 10.31
CA LEU A 189 8.90 8.56 9.68
C LEU A 189 10.09 9.03 10.52
N THR A 190 9.92 9.13 11.84
CA THR A 190 11.03 9.49 12.74
C THR A 190 12.15 8.44 12.72
N THR A 191 11.79 7.16 12.64
CA THR A 191 12.73 6.04 12.50
C THR A 191 13.49 6.11 11.16
N LEU A 192 12.78 6.35 10.06
CA LEU A 192 13.40 6.50 8.74
C LEU A 192 14.34 7.72 8.67
N ARG A 193 13.92 8.85 9.24
CA ARG A 193 14.76 10.06 9.30
C ARG A 193 16.03 9.84 10.12
N ALA A 194 15.94 9.10 11.24
CA ALA A 194 17.09 8.74 12.04
C ALA A 194 18.05 7.81 11.27
N ASN A 195 17.52 6.83 10.54
CA ASN A 195 18.32 5.93 9.71
C ASN A 195 19.00 6.65 8.54
N ALA A 196 18.27 7.52 7.84
CA ALA A 196 18.79 8.37 6.77
C ALA A 196 19.96 9.23 7.27
N ARG A 197 19.81 9.91 8.41
CA ARG A 197 20.91 10.72 9.01
C ARG A 197 22.14 9.91 9.37
N ARG A 198 21.97 8.66 9.83
CA ARG A 198 23.10 7.75 10.14
C ARG A 198 23.79 7.24 8.89
N ALA A 199 23.05 7.04 7.80
CA ALA A 199 23.55 6.57 6.52
C ALA A 199 24.20 7.71 5.69
N GLY A 200 23.64 8.92 5.74
CA GLY A 200 24.13 10.10 5.02
C GLY A 200 25.52 10.57 5.42
N GLY A 201 26.05 10.11 6.57
CA GLY A 201 27.46 10.29 6.95
C GLY A 201 28.43 9.28 6.33
N LYS A 202 27.95 8.30 5.54
CA LYS A 202 28.76 7.20 4.97
C LYS A 202 28.72 7.09 3.44
N THR A 203 27.98 7.95 2.74
CA THR A 203 27.79 7.87 1.28
C THR A 203 28.54 8.98 0.54
N GLU A 204 29.86 8.84 0.44
CA GLU A 204 30.67 9.50 -0.61
C GLU A 204 30.87 8.61 -1.85
N ALA A 205 30.45 7.34 -1.82
CA ALA A 205 30.48 6.47 -3.00
C ALA A 205 29.33 6.85 -3.96
N GLY A 206 29.69 7.27 -5.18
CA GLY A 206 28.75 7.70 -6.20
C GLY A 206 27.57 6.74 -6.39
N SER A 207 26.36 7.31 -6.50
CA SER A 207 25.13 6.55 -6.73
C SER A 207 25.26 5.70 -8.01
N PRO A 208 24.86 4.42 -7.99
CA PRO A 208 24.95 3.57 -9.17
C PRO A 208 24.14 4.16 -10.32
N SER A 209 24.57 3.91 -11.55
CA SER A 209 23.78 4.26 -12.73
C SER A 209 22.42 3.55 -12.70
N LEU A 210 21.38 4.21 -13.24
CA LEU A 210 20.01 3.65 -13.26
C LEU A 210 19.96 2.26 -13.91
N TRP A 211 20.79 2.03 -14.93
CA TRP A 211 20.89 0.73 -15.59
C TRP A 211 21.44 -0.36 -14.68
N THR A 212 22.43 -0.03 -13.85
CA THR A 212 22.98 -0.94 -12.84
C THR A 212 21.93 -1.24 -11.78
N GLY A 213 21.23 -0.21 -11.29
CA GLY A 213 20.12 -0.37 -10.35
C GLY A 213 19.01 -1.27 -10.90
N LEU A 214 18.60 -1.08 -12.15
CA LEU A 214 17.60 -1.90 -12.81
C LEU A 214 18.03 -3.36 -12.92
N LYS A 215 19.26 -3.61 -13.41
CA LYS A 215 19.82 -4.97 -13.49
C LYS A 215 19.83 -5.65 -12.12
N ARG A 216 20.18 -4.92 -11.06
CA ARG A 216 20.17 -5.43 -9.69
C ARG A 216 18.77 -5.74 -9.20
N ALA A 217 17.81 -4.84 -9.39
CA ALA A 217 16.41 -5.04 -9.00
C ALA A 217 15.77 -6.27 -9.68
N ILE A 218 16.24 -6.64 -10.88
CA ILE A 218 15.78 -7.85 -11.59
C ILE A 218 16.49 -9.11 -11.07
N ARG A 219 17.81 -9.07 -10.90
CA ARG A 219 18.64 -10.29 -10.76
C ARG A 219 19.04 -10.61 -9.33
N VAL A 220 19.33 -9.59 -8.52
CA VAL A 220 19.88 -9.77 -7.17
C VAL A 220 18.78 -10.17 -6.22
N LYS A 221 19.03 -11.24 -5.47
CA LYS A 221 18.12 -11.78 -4.47
C LYS A 221 18.94 -12.25 -3.26
N ALA A 222 18.67 -11.66 -2.10
CA ALA A 222 19.30 -12.01 -0.84
C ALA A 222 18.30 -12.82 -0.01
N ARG A 223 18.42 -14.16 -0.05
CA ARG A 223 17.51 -15.02 0.71
C ARG A 223 17.77 -14.90 2.21
N ARG A 224 16.79 -14.41 2.97
CA ARG A 224 16.89 -14.19 4.42
C ARG A 224 15.57 -14.47 5.12
N THR A 225 15.65 -14.89 6.38
CA THR A 225 14.48 -15.06 7.26
C THR A 225 14.68 -14.41 8.63
N ASP A 226 15.85 -13.83 8.91
CA ASP A 226 16.11 -13.12 10.16
C ASP A 226 15.30 -11.82 10.25
N SER A 227 14.85 -11.48 11.46
CA SER A 227 13.99 -10.31 11.70
C SER A 227 14.57 -8.99 11.18
N ASP A 228 15.88 -8.83 11.29
CA ASP A 228 16.57 -7.57 10.98
C ASP A 228 16.56 -7.30 9.47
N SER A 229 16.76 -8.34 8.67
CA SER A 229 16.60 -8.31 7.22
C SER A 229 15.18 -7.98 6.78
N TRP A 230 14.17 -8.15 7.63
CA TRP A 230 12.76 -7.86 7.35
C TRP A 230 12.23 -6.60 8.06
N ALA A 231 13.11 -5.69 8.51
CA ALA A 231 12.76 -4.46 9.24
C ALA A 231 12.00 -4.70 10.56
N GLY A 232 12.17 -5.88 11.15
CA GLY A 232 11.56 -6.28 12.41
C GLY A 232 10.04 -6.12 12.41
N PHE A 233 9.52 -5.57 13.50
CA PHE A 233 8.07 -5.41 13.71
C PHE A 233 7.41 -4.46 12.69
N ILE A 234 8.12 -3.43 12.23
CA ILE A 234 7.59 -2.48 11.23
C ILE A 234 7.34 -3.20 9.91
N GLY A 235 8.32 -3.96 9.41
CA GLY A 235 8.15 -4.71 8.16
C GLY A 235 7.10 -5.81 8.27
N LEU A 236 6.97 -6.44 9.44
CA LEU A 236 5.91 -7.42 9.69
C LEU A 236 4.52 -6.80 9.66
N THR A 237 4.35 -5.62 10.28
CA THR A 237 3.10 -4.86 10.23
C THR A 237 2.73 -4.54 8.79
N TRP A 238 3.69 -4.08 7.98
CA TRP A 238 3.45 -3.82 6.56
C TRP A 238 3.07 -5.09 5.79
N MET A 239 3.80 -6.19 5.92
CA MET A 239 3.47 -7.42 5.18
C MET A 239 2.10 -7.99 5.55
N THR A 240 1.73 -7.93 6.82
CA THR A 240 0.47 -8.51 7.32
C THR A 240 -0.72 -7.58 7.10
N ALA A 241 -0.69 -6.36 7.63
CA ALA A 241 -1.81 -5.42 7.53
C ALA A 241 -2.01 -4.94 6.09
N TYR A 242 -0.93 -4.64 5.36
CA TYR A 242 -1.07 -4.05 4.04
C TYR A 242 -1.44 -5.08 2.97
N TRP A 243 -0.74 -6.21 2.94
CA TRP A 243 -0.89 -7.17 1.84
C TRP A 243 -1.75 -8.38 2.22
N ALA A 244 -1.69 -8.85 3.47
CA ALA A 244 -2.40 -10.08 3.83
C ALA A 244 -3.85 -9.83 4.26
N THR A 245 -4.13 -8.77 5.03
CA THR A 245 -5.42 -8.66 5.75
C THR A 245 -6.06 -7.28 5.66
N LEU A 246 -5.59 -6.28 6.42
CA LEU A 246 -6.35 -5.05 6.72
C LEU A 246 -6.79 -4.28 5.47
N ILE A 247 -5.87 -3.93 4.57
CA ILE A 247 -6.21 -3.17 3.35
C ILE A 247 -7.06 -4.01 2.39
N PRO A 248 -6.76 -5.28 2.10
CA PRO A 248 -7.63 -6.15 1.31
C PRO A 248 -9.05 -6.28 1.89
N MET A 249 -9.18 -6.51 3.19
CA MET A 249 -10.49 -6.61 3.85
C MET A 249 -11.27 -5.31 3.72
N TRP A 250 -10.60 -4.16 3.87
CA TRP A 250 -11.23 -2.86 3.72
C TRP A 250 -11.72 -2.63 2.29
N VAL A 251 -10.89 -2.92 1.28
CA VAL A 251 -11.29 -2.79 -0.12
C VAL A 251 -12.40 -3.78 -0.48
N TYR A 252 -12.37 -5.00 0.04
CA TYR A 252 -13.46 -5.95 -0.15
C TYR A 252 -14.76 -5.45 0.48
N TYR A 253 -14.69 -4.81 1.65
CA TYR A 253 -15.84 -4.19 2.28
C TYR A 253 -16.41 -3.03 1.46
N ILE A 254 -15.56 -2.19 0.85
CA ILE A 254 -15.99 -1.15 -0.09
C ILE A 254 -16.79 -1.78 -1.24
N VAL A 255 -16.29 -2.87 -1.83
CA VAL A 255 -17.01 -3.59 -2.89
C VAL A 255 -18.38 -4.07 -2.41
N LYS A 256 -18.46 -4.69 -1.22
CA LYS A 256 -19.74 -5.20 -0.68
C LYS A 256 -20.76 -4.11 -0.40
N VAL A 257 -20.33 -2.92 0.02
CA VAL A 257 -21.23 -1.80 0.34
C VAL A 257 -21.68 -1.06 -0.94
N LEU A 258 -20.81 -0.94 -1.95
CA LEU A 258 -21.09 -0.16 -3.15
C LEU A 258 -21.62 -0.98 -4.34
N CYS A 259 -21.37 -2.30 -4.34
CA CYS A 259 -21.88 -3.26 -5.30
C CYS A 259 -22.61 -4.40 -4.55
N PRO A 260 -23.76 -4.10 -3.89
CA PRO A 260 -24.53 -5.10 -3.16
C PRO A 260 -25.16 -6.11 -4.14
N HIS A 261 -25.13 -7.39 -3.74
CA HIS A 261 -25.88 -8.49 -4.38
C HIS A 261 -27.39 -8.34 -4.19
#